data_AF-A0A0C2SA75-F1
#
_entry.id   AF-A0A0C2SA75-F1
#
_cell.length_a   1.000
_cell.length_b   1.000
_cell.length_c   1.000
_cell.angle_alpha   90.00
_cell.angle_beta   90.00
_cell.angle_gamma   90.00
#
_symmetry.space_group_name_H-M   'P 1'
#
loop_
_entity.id
_entity.type
_entity.pdbx_description
1 polymer ?
#
loop_
_entity_poly.entity_id
_entity_poly.type
_entity_poly.pdbx_seq_one_letter_code
_entity_poly.pdbx_strand_id
1 'polypeptide(L)'
;MTDYYPRTFFICGILLALLGGLLIFAGVMAESPPIPAAYMQLSLSVVSFCMSYLYPQFKQKDERMKEIRKQGVYYSYFAILGYLFLFLLLLQLNLISWDALLILNVLSALAISTVFVSWVILSKRY
;
A
#
# COMPACT_ATOMS: atom_id res chain seq x y z
N MET A 1 22.87 -0.58 21.60
CA MET A 1 22.87 -0.25 20.16
C MET A 1 21.58 0.48 19.84
N THR A 2 21.63 1.79 19.67
CA THR A 2 20.48 2.63 19.34
C THR A 2 20.02 2.32 17.92
N ASP A 3 18.86 1.68 17.76
CA ASP A 3 18.34 1.30 16.45
C ASP A 3 17.91 2.54 15.66
N TYR A 4 18.68 2.86 14.62
CA TYR A 4 18.46 4.01 13.73
C TYR A 4 17.48 3.70 12.57
N TYR A 5 17.21 2.42 12.33
CA TYR A 5 16.38 1.89 11.25
C TYR A 5 14.93 2.38 11.17
N PRO A 6 14.15 2.58 12.27
CA PRO A 6 12.78 3.06 12.12
C PRO A 6 12.73 4.48 11.54
N ARG A 7 13.74 5.32 11.81
CA ARG A 7 13.84 6.68 11.26
C ARG A 7 14.20 6.67 9.78
N THR A 8 15.02 5.73 9.32
CA THR A 8 15.39 5.65 7.89
C THR A 8 14.19 5.22 7.04
N PHE A 9 13.37 4.26 7.50
CA PHE A 9 12.13 3.90 6.81
C PHE A 9 11.12 5.05 6.73
N PHE A 10 11.03 5.87 7.78
CA PHE A 10 10.17 7.06 7.79
C PHE A 10 10.63 8.11 6.76
N ILE A 11 11.94 8.38 6.70
CA ILE A 11 12.52 9.32 5.73
C ILE A 11 12.32 8.78 4.29
N CYS A 12 12.55 7.49 4.06
CA CYS A 12 12.28 6.85 2.78
C CYS A 12 10.80 6.96 2.38
N GLY A 13 9.87 6.76 3.31
CA GLY A 13 8.44 6.94 3.09
C GLY A 13 8.08 8.35 2.64
N ILE A 14 8.61 9.38 3.31
CA ILE A 14 8.40 10.78 2.92
C ILE A 14 8.94 11.05 1.52
N LEU A 15 10.15 10.57 1.22
CA LEU A 15 10.79 10.78 -0.07
C LEU A 15 10.00 10.11 -1.21
N LEU A 16 9.55 8.87 -1.01
CA LEU A 16 8.69 8.13 -1.94
C LEU A 16 7.32 8.79 -2.13
N ALA A 17 6.73 9.32 -1.04
CA ALA A 17 5.46 10.03 -1.10
C ALA A 17 5.56 11.34 -1.88
N LEU A 18 6.63 12.11 -1.65
CA LEU A 18 6.92 13.33 -2.42
C LEU A 18 7.10 13.01 -3.91
N LEU A 19 7.84 11.96 -4.23
CA LEU A 19 8.09 11.57 -5.63
C LEU A 19 6.79 11.10 -6.32
N GLY A 20 5.99 10.26 -5.65
CA GLY A 20 4.68 9.85 -6.16
C GLY A 20 3.70 11.03 -6.33
N GLY A 21 3.68 11.95 -5.36
CA GLY A 21 2.87 13.17 -5.43
C GLY A 21 3.28 14.09 -6.57
N LEU A 22 4.58 14.28 -6.80
CA LEU A 22 5.10 15.05 -7.92
C LEU A 22 4.73 14.42 -9.28
N LEU A 23 4.77 13.10 -9.40
CA LEU A 23 4.37 12.41 -10.64
C LEU A 23 2.88 12.60 -10.95
N ILE A 24 2.03 12.56 -9.93
CA ILE A 24 0.59 12.83 -10.09
C ILE A 24 0.36 14.29 -10.47
N PHE A 25 1.03 15.21 -9.77
CA PHE A 25 0.94 16.64 -10.06
C PHE A 25 1.39 16.97 -11.48
N ALA A 26 2.52 16.38 -11.92
CA ALA A 26 3.02 16.52 -13.28
C ALA A 26 2.04 15.94 -14.32
N GLY A 27 1.38 14.81 -14.01
CA GLY A 27 0.34 14.24 -14.87
C GLY A 27 -0.85 15.19 -15.05
N VAL A 28 -1.35 15.78 -13.96
CA VAL A 28 -2.45 16.76 -14.00
C VAL A 28 -2.06 18.01 -14.79
N MET A 29 -0.85 18.54 -14.59
CA MET A 29 -0.36 19.70 -15.34
C MET A 29 -0.17 19.41 -16.84
N ALA A 30 0.07 18.16 -17.21
CA ALA A 30 0.24 17.73 -18.60
C ALA A 30 -1.09 17.34 -19.28
N GLU A 31 -2.24 17.51 -18.61
CA GLU A 31 -3.58 17.04 -19.06
C GLU A 31 -3.60 15.56 -19.49
N SER A 32 -2.64 14.79 -18.99
CA SER A 32 -2.45 13.37 -19.31
C SER A 32 -2.85 12.53 -18.11
N PRO A 33 -3.48 11.36 -18.31
CA PRO A 33 -3.76 10.46 -17.20
C PRO A 33 -2.46 10.17 -16.41
N PRO A 34 -2.52 10.17 -15.07
CA PRO A 34 -1.35 9.93 -14.24
C PRO A 34 -0.65 8.64 -14.65
N ILE A 35 0.69 8.70 -14.73
CA ILE A 35 1.52 7.55 -15.09
C ILE A 35 1.17 6.39 -14.14
N PRO A 36 0.83 5.18 -14.65
CA PRO A 36 0.42 4.06 -13.79
C PRO A 36 1.41 3.74 -12.67
N ALA A 37 2.70 3.96 -12.91
CA ALA A 37 3.76 3.80 -11.93
C ALA A 37 3.62 4.72 -10.68
N ALA A 38 2.96 5.88 -10.81
CA ALA A 38 2.77 6.80 -9.70
C ALA A 38 1.89 6.21 -8.59
N TYR A 39 0.86 5.42 -8.95
CA TYR A 39 0.00 4.71 -7.99
C TYR A 39 0.79 3.65 -7.21
N MET A 40 1.64 2.90 -7.92
CA MET A 40 2.48 1.89 -7.29
C MET A 40 3.53 2.54 -6.38
N GLN A 41 4.07 3.69 -6.78
CA GLN A 41 5.02 4.46 -5.96
C GLN A 41 4.38 5.02 -4.69
N LEU A 42 3.13 5.46 -4.75
CA LEU A 42 2.36 5.82 -3.55
C LEU A 42 2.11 4.61 -2.65
N SER A 43 1.79 3.44 -3.21
CA SER A 43 1.64 2.24 -2.38
C SER A 43 2.93 1.92 -1.62
N LEU A 44 4.09 2.09 -2.26
CA LEU A 44 5.41 1.83 -1.68
C LEU A 44 5.75 2.82 -0.55
N SER A 45 5.28 4.07 -0.65
CA SER A 45 5.44 5.04 0.44
C SER A 45 4.63 4.64 1.66
N VAL A 46 3.38 4.20 1.47
CA VAL A 46 2.52 3.65 2.54
C VAL A 46 3.17 2.44 3.20
N VAL A 47 3.72 1.51 2.41
CA VAL A 47 4.47 0.35 2.93
C VAL A 47 5.67 0.79 3.77
N SER A 48 6.42 1.79 3.30
CA SER A 48 7.59 2.30 4.01
C SER A 48 7.23 2.91 5.36
N PHE A 49 6.10 3.63 5.44
CA PHE A 49 5.57 4.14 6.71
C PHE A 49 5.11 3.01 7.64
N CYS A 50 4.43 2.00 7.10
CA CYS A 50 4.00 0.83 7.87
C CYS A 50 5.21 0.09 8.45
N MET A 51 6.27 -0.08 7.66
CA MET A 51 7.50 -0.73 8.11
C MET A 51 8.28 0.07 9.13
N SER A 52 8.27 1.41 9.08
CA SER A 52 8.84 2.23 10.15
C SER A 52 8.23 1.91 11.52
N TYR A 53 6.91 1.67 11.55
CA TYR A 53 6.19 1.30 12.77
C TYR A 53 6.40 -0.15 13.19
N LEU A 54 6.42 -1.09 12.22
CA LEU A 54 6.58 -2.52 12.50
C LEU A 54 8.02 -2.96 12.78
N TYR A 55 9.04 -2.18 12.37
CA TYR A 55 10.45 -2.54 12.50
C TYR A 55 10.88 -2.97 13.92
N PRO A 56 10.55 -2.25 15.01
CA PRO A 56 10.92 -2.68 16.36
C PRO A 56 10.26 -4.01 16.77
N GLN A 57 9.03 -4.24 16.34
CA GLN A 57 8.28 -5.48 16.62
C GLN A 57 8.86 -6.67 15.84
N PHE A 58 9.39 -6.46 14.64
CA PHE A 58 10.11 -7.49 13.88
C PHE A 58 11.43 -7.92 14.54
N LYS A 59 12.14 -6.97 15.16
CA LYS A 59 13.45 -7.22 15.77
C LYS A 59 13.36 -8.14 16.99
N GLN A 60 12.27 -8.05 17.75
CA GLN A 60 12.07 -8.86 18.96
C GLN A 60 11.71 -10.34 18.67
N LYS A 61 11.41 -10.71 17.41
CA LYS A 61 11.14 -12.11 16.99
C LYS A 61 10.12 -12.86 17.88
N ASP A 62 9.20 -12.14 18.50
CA ASP A 62 8.17 -12.74 19.34
C ASP A 62 7.18 -13.58 18.51
N GLU A 63 6.66 -14.66 19.09
CA GLU A 63 5.62 -15.49 18.47
C GLU A 63 4.41 -14.68 18.02
N ARG A 64 4.11 -13.59 18.73
CA ARG A 64 3.07 -12.60 18.44
C ARG A 64 3.16 -12.05 17.01
N MET A 65 4.36 -11.81 16.50
CA MET A 65 4.55 -11.30 15.14
C MET A 65 4.24 -12.33 14.05
N LYS A 66 4.36 -13.63 14.34
CA LYS A 66 3.92 -14.69 13.41
C LYS A 66 2.40 -14.72 13.32
N GLU A 67 1.71 -14.51 14.45
CA GLU A 67 0.25 -14.47 14.49
C GLU A 67 -0.32 -13.22 13.80
N ILE A 68 0.26 -12.04 14.04
CA ILE A 68 -0.12 -10.79 13.37
C ILE A 68 -0.02 -10.93 11.84
N ARG A 69 1.07 -11.54 11.34
CA ARG A 69 1.22 -11.79 9.89
C ARG A 69 0.13 -12.70 9.35
N LYS A 70 -0.15 -13.81 10.04
CA LYS A 70 -1.18 -14.79 9.61
C LYS A 70 -2.57 -14.16 9.59
N GLN A 71 -2.95 -13.48 10.68
CA GLN A 71 -4.24 -12.82 10.78
C GLN A 71 -4.35 -11.67 9.77
N GLY A 72 -3.27 -10.91 9.57
CA GLY A 72 -3.25 -9.81 8.61
C GLY A 72 -3.46 -10.25 7.16
N VAL A 73 -2.79 -11.34 6.74
CA VAL A 73 -3.03 -11.93 5.41
C VAL A 73 -4.48 -12.39 5.28
N TYR A 74 -5.08 -12.95 6.34
CA TYR A 74 -6.48 -13.37 6.33
C TYR A 74 -7.44 -12.19 6.13
N TYR A 75 -7.31 -11.10 6.88
CA TYR A 75 -8.16 -9.91 6.69
C TYR A 75 -7.95 -9.26 5.32
N SER A 76 -6.70 -9.22 4.86
CA SER A 76 -6.36 -8.65 3.56
C SER A 76 -6.94 -9.45 2.40
N TYR A 77 -7.02 -10.77 2.54
CA TYR A 77 -7.66 -11.63 1.55
C TYR A 77 -9.13 -11.24 1.32
N PHE A 78 -9.90 -11.01 2.40
CA PHE A 78 -11.28 -10.53 2.27
C PHE A 78 -11.37 -9.14 1.64
N ALA A 79 -10.45 -8.23 1.97
CA ALA A 79 -10.40 -6.90 1.36
C ALA A 79 -10.12 -6.98 -0.14
N ILE A 80 -9.16 -7.81 -0.57
CA ILE A 80 -8.80 -8.02 -1.98
C ILE A 80 -9.98 -8.62 -2.75
N LEU A 81 -10.68 -9.59 -2.19
CA LEU A 81 -11.91 -10.13 -2.79
C LEU A 81 -12.98 -9.05 -2.99
N GLY A 82 -13.15 -8.16 -2.00
CA GLY A 82 -14.05 -7.01 -2.10
C GLY A 82 -13.66 -6.05 -3.24
N TYR A 83 -12.37 -5.72 -3.37
CA TYR A 83 -11.89 -4.88 -4.47
C TYR A 83 -12.07 -5.53 -5.84
N LEU A 84 -11.78 -6.82 -5.96
CA LEU A 84 -12.00 -7.57 -7.20
C LEU A 84 -13.47 -7.53 -7.60
N PHE A 85 -14.38 -7.79 -6.67
CA PHE A 85 -15.81 -7.76 -6.93
C PHE A 85 -16.28 -6.35 -7.34
N LEU A 86 -15.81 -5.31 -6.66
CA LEU A 86 -16.11 -3.92 -7.01
C LEU A 86 -15.62 -3.58 -8.41
N PHE A 87 -14.34 -3.81 -8.73
CA PHE A 87 -13.79 -3.50 -10.06
C PHE A 87 -14.52 -4.25 -11.18
N LEU A 88 -14.93 -5.50 -10.92
CA LEU A 88 -15.69 -6.29 -11.88
C LEU A 88 -17.09 -5.71 -12.13
N LEU A 89 -17.79 -5.24 -11.09
CA LEU A 89 -19.06 -4.52 -11.24
C LEU A 89 -18.89 -3.19 -11.98
N LEU A 90 -17.85 -2.42 -11.67
CA LEU A 90 -17.61 -1.13 -12.33
C LEU A 90 -17.31 -1.29 -13.82
N LEU A 91 -16.57 -2.33 -14.20
CA LEU A 91 -16.33 -2.71 -15.60
C LEU A 91 -17.62 -3.19 -16.28
N GLN A 92 -18.41 -4.03 -15.62
CA GLN A 92 -19.65 -4.56 -16.19
C GLN A 92 -20.70 -3.47 -16.42
N LEU A 93 -20.78 -2.47 -15.54
CA LEU A 93 -21.67 -1.31 -15.67
C LEU A 93 -21.15 -0.24 -16.65
N ASN A 94 -19.96 -0.47 -17.25
CA ASN A 94 -19.30 0.44 -18.18
C ASN A 94 -19.11 1.87 -17.59
N LEU A 95 -19.02 1.97 -16.26
CA LEU A 95 -18.82 3.23 -15.54
C LEU A 95 -17.38 3.73 -15.67
N ILE A 96 -16.45 2.85 -16.02
CA ILE A 96 -15.03 3.12 -16.17
C ILE A 96 -14.56 2.55 -17.50
N SER A 97 -14.08 3.42 -18.40
CA SER A 97 -13.41 3.07 -19.66
C SER A 97 -11.89 3.25 -19.55
N TRP A 98 -11.29 2.70 -18.50
CA TRP A 98 -9.85 2.79 -18.26
C TRP A 98 -9.10 1.64 -18.93
N ASP A 99 -7.84 1.89 -19.30
CA ASP A 99 -6.96 0.86 -19.83
C ASP A 99 -6.76 -0.27 -18.81
N ALA A 100 -6.71 -1.50 -19.28
CA ALA A 100 -6.58 -2.70 -18.44
C ALA A 100 -5.30 -2.66 -17.60
N LEU A 101 -4.21 -2.11 -18.15
CA LEU A 101 -2.96 -1.93 -17.42
C LEU A 101 -3.09 -0.93 -16.27
N LEU A 102 -3.87 0.14 -16.44
CA LEU A 102 -4.10 1.12 -15.39
C LEU A 102 -4.93 0.51 -14.25
N ILE A 103 -5.99 -0.24 -14.59
CA ILE A 103 -6.83 -0.95 -13.61
C ILE A 103 -5.99 -1.96 -12.80
N LEU A 104 -5.16 -2.75 -13.46
CA LEU A 104 -4.28 -3.72 -12.80
C LEU A 104 -3.26 -3.05 -11.85
N ASN A 105 -2.68 -1.93 -12.24
CA ASN A 105 -1.74 -1.17 -11.40
C ASN A 105 -2.43 -0.54 -10.18
N VAL A 106 -3.65 -0.04 -10.35
CA VAL A 106 -4.43 0.51 -9.22
C VAL A 106 -4.83 -0.62 -8.27
N LEU A 107 -5.28 -1.74 -8.80
CA LEU A 107 -5.66 -2.91 -8.00
C LEU A 107 -4.46 -3.47 -7.22
N SER A 108 -3.29 -3.58 -7.86
CA SER A 108 -2.07 -4.04 -7.18
C SER A 108 -1.61 -3.07 -6.10
N ALA A 109 -1.66 -1.75 -6.36
CA ALA A 109 -1.35 -0.72 -5.38
C ALA A 109 -2.29 -0.77 -4.16
N LEU A 110 -3.60 -0.99 -4.38
CA LEU A 110 -4.58 -1.17 -3.31
C LEU A 110 -4.34 -2.45 -2.51
N ALA A 111 -4.05 -3.57 -3.19
CA ALA A 111 -3.79 -4.85 -2.54
C ALA A 111 -2.55 -4.78 -1.64
N ILE A 112 -1.45 -4.19 -2.13
CA ILE A 112 -0.22 -4.02 -1.37
C ILE A 112 -0.46 -3.11 -0.16
N SER A 113 -1.08 -1.95 -0.34
CA SER A 113 -1.33 -1.02 0.76
C SER A 113 -2.24 -1.63 1.84
N THR A 114 -3.31 -2.34 1.46
CA THR A 114 -4.21 -2.99 2.43
C THR A 114 -3.54 -4.09 3.25
N VAL A 115 -2.66 -4.89 2.64
CA VAL A 115 -1.88 -5.90 3.38
C VAL A 115 -1.07 -5.25 4.51
N PHE A 116 -0.31 -4.20 4.18
CA PHE A 116 0.53 -3.53 5.16
C PHE A 116 -0.27 -2.74 6.20
N VAL A 117 -1.38 -2.11 5.80
CA VAL A 117 -2.29 -1.42 6.73
C VAL A 117 -2.94 -2.42 7.70
N SER A 118 -3.34 -3.60 7.23
CA SER A 118 -3.90 -4.65 8.11
C SER A 118 -2.90 -5.07 9.19
N TRP A 119 -1.62 -5.17 8.84
CA TRP A 119 -0.55 -5.50 9.79
C TRP A 119 -0.36 -4.41 10.84
N VAL A 120 -0.42 -3.13 10.44
CA VAL A 120 -0.33 -1.99 11.39
C VAL A 120 -1.54 -1.95 12.34
N ILE A 121 -2.75 -2.21 11.84
CA ILE A 121 -3.95 -2.21 12.68
C ILE A 121 -3.88 -3.33 13.71
N LEU A 122 -3.48 -4.53 13.29
CA LEU A 122 -3.32 -5.67 14.19
C LEU A 122 -2.20 -5.46 15.20
N SER A 123 -1.09 -4.83 14.81
CA SER A 123 0.03 -4.56 15.71
C SER A 123 -0.22 -3.45 16.73
N LYS A 124 -1.24 -2.62 16.51
CA LYS A 124 -1.76 -1.69 17.53
C LYS A 124 -2.72 -2.36 18.51
N ARG A 125 -3.39 -3.44 18.08
CA ARG A 125 -4.41 -4.12 18.89
C ARG A 125 -3.84 -5.23 19.76
N TYR A 126 -2.79 -5.90 19.29
CA TYR A 126 -2.06 -6.95 20.01
C TYR A 126 -0.73 -6.42 20.51
#